data_AF-A0A416VXM1-F1
#
_entry.id   AF-A0A416VXM1-F1
#
_cell.length_a   1.000
_cell.length_b   1.000
_cell.length_c   1.000
_cell.angle_alpha   90.00
_cell.angle_beta   90.00
_cell.angle_gamma   90.00
#
_symmetry.space_group_name_H-M   'P 1'
#
loop_
_entity.id
_entity.type
_entity.pdbx_description
1 polymer ?
#
loop_
_entity_poly.entity_id
_entity_poly.type
_entity_poly.pdbx_seq_one_letter_code
_entity_poly.pdbx_strand_id
1 'polypeptide(L)'
;MKILILLLFCLFPGLTWTQTKNTSTEVKDYREVDGKIILDLAVNGEMASFVLDLSGHTALLPEFLEKLKIDPEIPGDFQYNHFLYKEVPISKTVSVNTMAFGNNVFGNAVPAFVLVDEPYLRQLGVAGVVGGALFRNVVLTIDSKRKKITTSVPYRPSYMKLEHRADVKVLPGTAISCTLTIDGIPYALLLDTWSDGMISMTTGDFAKLGGDKGGEAVIVNGYKIAEPTAGTKIAGTCDFVKSRLNRIVISENAALSRSVLGNGILKEGIISIDYPKQKIYFQPFDLVEIKDEEVKDIASTVEPGKLNPITRDYFLEHVYDYRVSDEFVFKGDKPVVIDFWATWCGPCMRLIPELEKMAEKYKGQIVFLKVNADKEKELCSRFNVNALPTLFFIPVGGKPVVEMGATPEKYEKIIQEQLLKK
;
A
#
# COMPACT_ATOMS: atom_id res chain seq x y z
N MET A 1 57.82 35.72 -21.73
CA MET A 1 57.10 35.76 -20.44
C MET A 1 55.66 35.33 -20.66
N LYS A 2 55.35 34.07 -20.36
CA LYS A 2 54.10 33.57 -19.74
C LYS A 2 54.05 32.05 -19.89
N ILE A 3 54.25 31.39 -18.76
CA ILE A 3 54.11 29.97 -18.48
C ILE A 3 52.61 29.65 -18.56
N LEU A 4 52.22 28.65 -19.35
CA LEU A 4 50.86 28.10 -19.31
C LEU A 4 50.93 26.70 -18.68
N ILE A 5 50.42 26.62 -17.45
CA ILE A 5 50.31 25.42 -16.63
C ILE A 5 49.20 24.54 -17.23
N LEU A 6 49.56 23.32 -17.64
CA LEU A 6 48.58 22.27 -17.97
C LEU A 6 48.04 21.69 -16.65
N LEU A 7 46.78 21.99 -16.31
CA LEU A 7 46.03 21.35 -15.24
C LEU A 7 45.39 20.06 -15.79
N LEU A 8 45.91 18.92 -15.32
CA LEU A 8 45.34 17.60 -15.56
C LEU A 8 44.01 17.51 -14.79
N PHE A 9 42.87 17.63 -15.48
CA PHE A 9 41.56 17.33 -14.91
C PHE A 9 41.39 15.81 -14.84
N CYS A 10 41.55 15.23 -13.66
CA CYS A 10 41.16 13.85 -13.37
C CYS A 10 39.63 13.73 -13.49
N LEU A 11 39.16 13.18 -14.61
CA LEU A 11 37.79 12.69 -14.77
C LEU A 11 37.62 11.44 -13.90
N PHE A 12 37.15 11.61 -12.67
CA PHE A 12 36.55 10.51 -11.91
C PHE A 12 35.12 10.30 -12.46
N PRO A 13 34.80 9.15 -13.08
CA PRO A 13 33.41 8.78 -13.26
C PRO A 13 32.84 8.51 -11.87
N GLY A 14 31.98 9.43 -11.40
CA GLY A 14 31.15 9.20 -10.24
C GLY A 14 30.26 8.00 -10.51
N LEU A 15 30.67 6.83 -10.02
CA LEU A 15 29.82 5.67 -9.85
C LEU A 15 28.69 6.11 -8.90
N THR A 16 27.57 6.53 -9.47
CA THR A 16 26.31 6.64 -8.76
C THR A 16 25.93 5.22 -8.36
N TRP A 17 26.27 4.86 -7.12
CA TRP A 17 25.67 3.72 -6.46
C TRP A 17 24.17 4.00 -6.39
N THR A 18 23.43 3.49 -7.36
CA THR A 18 21.97 3.49 -7.30
C THR A 18 21.63 2.51 -6.19
N GLN A 19 21.41 3.04 -4.99
CA GLN A 19 20.98 2.28 -3.84
C GLN A 19 19.67 1.60 -4.24
N THR A 20 19.72 0.29 -4.52
CA THR A 20 18.52 -0.55 -4.66
C THR A 20 17.74 -0.40 -3.36
N LYS A 21 16.70 0.43 -3.37
CA LYS A 21 15.88 0.67 -2.18
C LYS A 21 15.15 -0.64 -1.88
N ASN A 22 15.53 -1.28 -0.78
CA ASN A 22 14.85 -2.43 -0.21
C ASN A 22 13.46 -1.99 0.32
N THR A 23 12.56 -1.62 -0.59
CA THR A 23 11.18 -1.28 -0.30
C THR A 23 10.33 -2.54 -0.43
N SER A 24 9.61 -2.90 0.63
CA SER A 24 8.46 -3.81 0.51
C SER A 24 7.27 -2.98 0.04
N THR A 25 6.58 -3.44 -0.98
CA THR A 25 5.44 -2.74 -1.59
C THR A 25 4.35 -3.76 -1.85
N GLU A 26 3.16 -3.47 -1.34
CA GLU A 26 1.93 -4.20 -1.67
C GLU A 26 1.02 -3.24 -2.42
N VAL A 27 0.43 -3.70 -3.51
CA VAL A 27 -0.53 -2.95 -4.31
C VAL A 27 -1.81 -3.75 -4.36
N LYS A 28 -2.95 -3.14 -4.05
CA LYS A 28 -4.26 -3.78 -4.15
C LYS A 28 -5.25 -2.84 -4.83
N ASP A 29 -6.16 -3.46 -5.58
CA ASP A 29 -7.34 -2.77 -6.07
C ASP A 29 -8.25 -2.38 -4.92
N TYR A 30 -8.96 -1.27 -5.10
CA TYR A 30 -10.11 -0.93 -4.29
C TYR A 30 -11.34 -0.74 -5.19
N ARG A 31 -12.53 -0.97 -4.63
CA ARG A 31 -13.78 -0.66 -5.30
C ARG A 31 -14.32 0.68 -4.80
N GLU A 32 -15.03 1.38 -5.65
CA GLU A 32 -15.69 2.64 -5.29
C GLU A 32 -17.20 2.42 -5.29
N VAL A 33 -17.87 2.83 -4.22
CA VAL A 33 -19.33 2.82 -4.11
C VAL A 33 -19.77 4.18 -3.58
N ASP A 34 -20.58 4.88 -4.36
CA ASP A 34 -21.04 6.25 -4.07
C ASP A 34 -19.91 7.23 -3.70
N GLY A 35 -18.83 7.20 -4.50
CA GLY A 35 -17.64 8.03 -4.26
C GLY A 35 -16.78 7.62 -3.06
N LYS A 36 -17.15 6.54 -2.34
CA LYS A 36 -16.40 6.05 -1.18
C LYS A 36 -15.42 4.95 -1.57
N ILE A 37 -14.21 5.03 -1.04
CA ILE A 37 -13.14 4.05 -1.25
C ILE A 37 -13.42 2.85 -0.34
N ILE A 38 -13.66 1.68 -0.94
CA ILE A 38 -13.95 0.45 -0.22
C ILE A 38 -12.80 -0.54 -0.39
N LEU A 39 -12.25 -0.98 0.74
CA LEU A 39 -11.13 -1.90 0.84
C LEU A 39 -11.60 -3.25 1.34
N ASP A 40 -11.10 -4.34 0.77
CA ASP A 40 -11.34 -5.69 1.29
C ASP A 40 -10.20 -6.09 2.23
N LEU A 41 -10.55 -6.43 3.46
CA LEU A 41 -9.62 -6.79 4.52
C LEU A 41 -9.93 -8.20 5.04
N ALA A 42 -8.88 -8.93 5.42
CA ALA A 42 -9.03 -10.14 6.22
C ALA A 42 -9.04 -9.75 7.70
N VAL A 43 -10.11 -10.08 8.40
CA VAL A 43 -10.31 -9.81 9.83
C VAL A 43 -10.49 -11.13 10.55
N ASN A 44 -9.55 -11.49 11.43
CA ASN A 44 -9.50 -12.81 12.08
C ASN A 44 -9.62 -13.99 11.10
N GLY A 45 -9.09 -13.83 9.88
CA GLY A 45 -9.16 -14.81 8.80
C GLY A 45 -10.40 -14.76 7.92
N GLU A 46 -11.40 -13.93 8.25
CA GLU A 46 -12.62 -13.75 7.46
C GLU A 46 -12.53 -12.49 6.60
N MET A 47 -12.96 -12.59 5.33
CA MET A 47 -12.93 -11.44 4.42
C MET A 47 -14.14 -10.53 4.62
N ALA A 48 -13.90 -9.22 4.72
CA ALA A 48 -14.95 -8.21 4.73
C ALA A 48 -14.49 -6.88 4.12
N SER A 49 -15.47 -6.13 3.59
CA SER A 49 -15.23 -4.82 3.01
C SER A 49 -15.37 -3.70 4.05
N PHE A 50 -14.52 -2.69 3.98
CA PHE A 50 -14.52 -1.52 4.86
C PHE A 50 -14.38 -0.25 4.04
N VAL A 51 -15.05 0.83 4.45
CA VAL A 51 -14.80 2.15 3.86
C VAL A 51 -13.55 2.78 4.48
N LEU A 52 -12.70 3.39 3.66
CA LEU A 52 -11.51 4.11 4.12
C LEU A 52 -11.86 5.53 4.59
N ASP A 53 -11.59 5.83 5.85
CA ASP A 53 -11.75 7.15 6.44
C ASP A 53 -10.49 7.57 7.21
N LEU A 54 -9.61 8.33 6.56
CA LEU A 54 -8.32 8.74 7.16
C LEU A 54 -8.44 9.66 8.38
N SER A 55 -9.59 10.29 8.60
CA SER A 55 -9.87 11.12 9.78
C SER A 55 -10.82 10.44 10.77
N GLY A 56 -11.32 9.24 10.43
CA GLY A 56 -12.17 8.41 11.26
C GLY A 56 -11.39 7.44 12.14
N HIS A 57 -12.14 6.66 12.93
CA HIS A 57 -11.62 5.54 13.71
C HIS A 57 -12.04 4.23 13.07
N THR A 58 -11.26 3.16 13.29
CA THR A 58 -11.70 1.83 12.91
C THR A 58 -12.97 1.48 13.68
N ALA A 59 -14.01 1.09 12.95
CA ALA A 59 -15.32 0.85 13.51
C ALA A 59 -16.07 -0.25 12.74
N LEU A 60 -17.00 -0.91 13.42
CA LEU A 60 -17.73 -2.08 12.94
C LEU A 60 -19.23 -1.89 13.16
N LEU A 61 -20.01 -2.34 12.19
CA LEU A 61 -21.43 -2.59 12.38
C LEU A 61 -21.61 -3.80 13.31
N PRO A 62 -22.59 -3.77 14.24
CA PRO A 62 -22.72 -4.77 15.29
C PRO A 62 -22.93 -6.19 14.75
N GLU A 63 -23.63 -6.35 13.63
CA GLU A 63 -23.87 -7.66 13.00
C GLU A 63 -22.60 -8.31 12.40
N PHE A 64 -21.47 -7.60 12.32
CA PHE A 64 -20.20 -8.14 11.84
C PHE A 64 -19.29 -8.66 12.96
N LEU A 65 -19.63 -8.45 14.24
CA LEU A 65 -18.84 -9.00 15.34
C LEU A 65 -18.80 -10.53 15.29
N GLU A 66 -19.96 -11.16 15.17
CA GLU A 66 -20.06 -12.62 15.05
C GLU A 66 -19.44 -13.12 13.74
N LYS A 67 -19.77 -12.47 12.61
CA LYS A 67 -19.26 -12.85 11.28
C LYS A 67 -17.75 -12.82 11.18
N LEU A 68 -17.11 -11.88 11.87
CA LEU A 68 -15.66 -11.70 11.88
C LEU A 68 -14.99 -12.33 13.10
N LYS A 69 -15.71 -13.17 13.86
CA LYS A 69 -15.17 -13.89 15.02
C LYS A 69 -14.53 -12.96 16.06
N ILE A 70 -15.14 -11.79 16.28
CA ILE A 70 -14.67 -10.80 17.26
C ILE A 70 -15.42 -11.03 18.56
N ASP A 71 -14.67 -11.20 19.65
CA ASP A 71 -15.25 -11.36 20.98
C ASP A 71 -15.83 -10.01 21.47
N PRO A 72 -17.15 -9.91 21.68
CA PRO A 72 -17.80 -8.67 22.10
C PRO A 72 -17.52 -8.29 23.56
N GLU A 73 -16.89 -9.16 24.34
CA GLU A 73 -16.57 -8.97 25.77
C GLU A 73 -15.13 -8.52 26.00
N ILE A 74 -14.26 -8.58 24.99
CA ILE A 74 -12.88 -8.07 25.08
C ILE A 74 -12.87 -6.61 24.60
N PRO A 75 -12.76 -5.63 25.51
CA PRO A 75 -12.80 -4.22 25.12
C PRO A 75 -11.56 -3.84 24.32
N GLY A 76 -11.75 -2.97 23.34
CA GLY A 76 -10.66 -2.34 22.60
C GLY A 76 -10.04 -1.23 23.42
N ASP A 77 -8.71 -1.18 23.44
CA ASP A 77 -7.95 -0.12 24.11
C ASP A 77 -7.84 1.13 23.21
N PHE A 78 -8.79 2.04 23.38
CA PHE A 78 -8.67 3.40 22.90
C PHE A 78 -8.34 4.34 24.06
N GLN A 79 -7.54 5.37 23.79
CA GLN A 79 -7.40 6.50 24.70
C GLN A 79 -8.66 7.38 24.78
N TYR A 80 -9.69 7.06 24.00
CA TYR A 80 -10.91 7.84 23.80
C TYR A 80 -12.13 6.91 23.76
N ASN A 81 -13.29 7.43 24.15
CA ASN A 81 -14.56 6.70 24.17
C ASN A 81 -15.59 7.27 23.17
N HIS A 82 -15.13 8.00 22.16
CA HIS A 82 -15.93 8.61 21.10
C HIS A 82 -15.06 8.89 19.87
N PHE A 83 -15.69 9.14 18.73
CA PHE A 83 -14.99 9.64 17.54
C PHE A 83 -14.49 11.06 17.76
N LEU A 84 -13.20 11.29 17.52
CA LEU A 84 -12.57 12.59 17.80
C LEU A 84 -12.99 13.72 16.85
N TYR A 85 -13.29 13.39 15.59
CA TYR A 85 -13.49 14.39 14.53
C TYR A 85 -14.83 14.24 13.82
N LYS A 86 -15.69 13.31 14.26
CA LYS A 86 -17.00 13.02 13.67
C LYS A 86 -18.01 12.76 14.78
N GLU A 87 -19.24 13.19 14.58
CA GLU A 87 -20.34 12.87 15.48
C GLU A 87 -20.99 11.55 15.03
N VAL A 88 -20.56 10.46 15.66
CA VAL A 88 -21.02 9.10 15.34
C VAL A 88 -21.27 8.35 16.65
N PRO A 89 -22.51 7.90 16.93
CA PRO A 89 -22.82 7.13 18.13
C PRO A 89 -22.14 5.77 18.15
N ILE A 90 -21.53 5.42 19.28
CA ILE A 90 -20.95 4.10 19.52
C ILE A 90 -21.64 3.43 20.70
N SER A 91 -21.72 2.10 20.66
CA SER A 91 -22.28 1.28 21.75
C SER A 91 -21.20 0.80 22.71
N LYS A 92 -20.04 0.39 22.18
CA LYS A 92 -18.89 -0.11 22.95
C LYS A 92 -17.61 -0.11 22.12
N THR A 93 -16.51 -0.50 22.74
CA THR A 93 -15.24 -0.79 22.08
C THR A 93 -14.99 -2.30 22.09
N VAL A 94 -14.30 -2.82 21.08
CA VAL A 94 -13.88 -4.22 20.98
C VAL A 94 -12.43 -4.31 20.51
N SER A 95 -11.77 -5.40 20.88
CA SER A 95 -10.43 -5.74 20.38
C SER A 95 -10.53 -6.73 19.23
N VAL A 96 -9.99 -6.35 18.06
CA VAL A 96 -9.92 -7.20 16.87
C VAL A 96 -8.56 -7.88 16.85
N ASN A 97 -8.52 -9.22 16.86
CA ASN A 97 -7.24 -9.93 17.00
C ASN A 97 -6.26 -9.61 15.86
N THR A 98 -6.72 -9.73 14.61
CA THR A 98 -5.92 -9.42 13.43
C THR A 98 -6.75 -8.72 12.37
N MET A 99 -6.14 -7.72 11.71
CA MET A 99 -6.65 -7.12 10.48
C MET A 99 -5.53 -7.09 9.45
N ALA A 100 -5.80 -7.53 8.22
CA ALA A 100 -4.83 -7.52 7.14
C ALA A 100 -5.41 -6.91 5.87
N PHE A 101 -4.57 -6.15 5.16
CA PHE A 101 -4.86 -5.63 3.82
C PHE A 101 -3.79 -6.15 2.87
N GLY A 102 -4.20 -7.07 1.99
CA GLY A 102 -3.26 -7.92 1.25
C GLY A 102 -2.38 -8.74 2.20
N ASN A 103 -1.09 -8.81 1.88
CA ASN A 103 -0.10 -9.52 2.70
C ASN A 103 0.36 -8.76 3.96
N ASN A 104 -0.12 -7.52 4.16
CA ASN A 104 0.24 -6.74 5.34
C ASN A 104 -0.74 -6.99 6.48
N VAL A 105 -0.24 -7.57 7.57
CA VAL A 105 -0.97 -7.68 8.82
C VAL A 105 -0.73 -6.42 9.65
N PHE A 106 -1.82 -5.73 9.98
CA PHE A 106 -1.80 -4.48 10.71
C PHE A 106 -2.17 -4.72 12.18
N GLY A 107 -1.14 -4.90 13.00
CA GLY A 107 -1.27 -5.01 14.45
C GLY A 107 -1.88 -6.33 14.95
N ASN A 108 -1.62 -6.61 16.22
CA ASN A 108 -2.34 -7.62 16.99
C ASN A 108 -3.19 -6.84 18.01
N ALA A 109 -4.47 -7.22 18.19
CA ALA A 109 -5.42 -6.50 19.04
C ALA A 109 -5.67 -5.04 18.58
N VAL A 110 -6.20 -4.88 17.37
CA VAL A 110 -6.62 -3.59 16.82
C VAL A 110 -7.90 -3.12 17.53
N PRO A 111 -7.89 -1.97 18.21
CA PRO A 111 -9.10 -1.45 18.84
C PRO A 111 -10.08 -0.97 17.76
N ALA A 112 -11.35 -1.32 17.91
CA ALA A 112 -12.43 -0.90 17.02
C ALA A 112 -13.67 -0.44 17.82
N PHE A 113 -14.34 0.60 17.33
CA PHE A 113 -15.65 0.98 17.85
C PHE A 113 -16.75 0.08 17.30
N VAL A 114 -17.76 -0.21 18.12
CA VAL A 114 -19.00 -0.84 17.67
C VAL A 114 -20.04 0.26 17.51
N LEU A 115 -20.52 0.44 16.29
CA LEU A 115 -21.50 1.46 15.94
C LEU A 115 -22.88 1.10 16.51
N VAL A 116 -23.72 2.11 16.77
CA VAL A 116 -25.12 1.88 17.20
C VAL A 116 -25.99 1.50 16.01
N ASP A 117 -26.18 2.45 15.07
CA ASP A 117 -26.95 2.24 13.86
C ASP A 117 -26.45 3.15 12.74
N GLU A 118 -25.90 2.56 11.68
CA GLU A 118 -25.39 3.29 10.50
C GLU A 118 -25.98 2.67 9.23
N PRO A 119 -27.23 3.03 8.85
CA PRO A 119 -27.93 2.41 7.72
C PRO A 119 -27.24 2.66 6.38
N TYR A 120 -26.55 3.80 6.24
CA TYR A 120 -25.84 4.11 5.00
C TYR A 120 -24.61 3.21 4.80
N LEU A 121 -23.87 2.87 5.87
CA LEU A 121 -22.79 1.88 5.77
C LEU A 121 -23.32 0.50 5.33
N ARG A 122 -24.52 0.10 5.78
CA ARG A 122 -25.17 -1.12 5.28
C ARG A 122 -25.52 -1.04 3.80
N GLN A 123 -26.01 0.12 3.35
CA GLN A 123 -26.31 0.36 1.93
C GLN A 123 -25.04 0.27 1.06
N LEU A 124 -23.89 0.73 1.56
CA LEU A 124 -22.60 0.59 0.87
C LEU A 124 -22.08 -0.87 0.84
N GLY A 125 -22.70 -1.78 1.60
CA GLY A 125 -22.30 -3.17 1.69
C GLY A 125 -20.93 -3.35 2.35
N VAL A 126 -20.67 -2.61 3.43
CA VAL A 126 -19.42 -2.70 4.21
C VAL A 126 -19.69 -3.21 5.63
N ALA A 127 -18.69 -3.84 6.23
CA ALA A 127 -18.67 -4.23 7.63
C ALA A 127 -18.47 -3.05 8.58
N GLY A 128 -17.92 -1.95 8.07
CA GLY A 128 -17.68 -0.74 8.84
C GLY A 128 -16.63 0.15 8.18
N VAL A 129 -15.83 0.80 9.01
CA VAL A 129 -14.87 1.84 8.63
C VAL A 129 -13.47 1.44 9.05
N VAL A 130 -12.49 1.72 8.20
CA VAL A 130 -11.07 1.60 8.54
C VAL A 130 -10.43 3.00 8.62
N GLY A 131 -9.86 3.30 9.79
CA GLY A 131 -9.22 4.58 10.07
C GLY A 131 -7.77 4.66 9.61
N GLY A 132 -7.21 5.87 9.58
CA GLY A 132 -5.78 6.10 9.27
C GLY A 132 -4.81 5.37 10.22
N ALA A 133 -5.24 5.07 11.45
CA ALA A 133 -4.46 4.34 12.45
C ALA A 133 -3.99 2.96 11.97
N LEU A 134 -4.76 2.29 11.09
CA LEU A 134 -4.36 1.01 10.52
C LEU A 134 -3.03 1.14 9.74
N PHE A 135 -2.84 2.26 9.05
CA PHE A 135 -1.70 2.49 8.16
C PHE A 135 -0.51 3.23 8.82
N ARG A 136 -0.55 3.45 10.15
CA ARG A 136 0.42 4.30 10.87
C ARG A 136 1.90 3.89 10.72
N ASN A 137 2.15 2.63 10.39
CA ASN A 137 3.50 2.05 10.27
C ASN A 137 3.96 1.88 8.81
N VAL A 138 3.16 2.29 7.84
CA VAL A 138 3.48 2.17 6.41
C VAL A 138 3.41 3.53 5.73
N VAL A 139 3.91 3.61 4.51
CA VAL A 139 3.56 4.67 3.59
C VAL A 139 2.32 4.25 2.83
N LEU A 140 1.22 4.98 3.00
CA LEU A 140 -0.05 4.74 2.30
C LEU A 140 -0.13 5.62 1.06
N THR A 141 -0.33 5.03 -0.12
CA THR A 141 -0.53 5.76 -1.37
C THR A 141 -1.89 5.43 -1.97
N ILE A 142 -2.66 6.45 -2.33
CA ILE A 142 -3.99 6.35 -2.92
C ILE A 142 -3.92 6.90 -4.34
N ASP A 143 -4.17 6.03 -5.31
CA ASP A 143 -4.27 6.38 -6.73
C ASP A 143 -5.71 6.14 -7.18
N SER A 144 -6.47 7.22 -7.36
CA SER A 144 -7.88 7.13 -7.76
C SER A 144 -8.07 6.81 -9.24
N LYS A 145 -7.15 7.26 -10.09
CA LYS A 145 -7.22 7.05 -11.54
C LYS A 145 -7.07 5.57 -11.86
N ARG A 146 -6.18 4.87 -11.14
CA ARG A 146 -5.98 3.41 -11.28
C ARG A 146 -6.77 2.58 -10.28
N LYS A 147 -7.50 3.23 -9.35
CA LYS A 147 -8.21 2.58 -8.23
C LYS A 147 -7.32 1.63 -7.42
N LYS A 148 -6.10 2.08 -7.10
CA LYS A 148 -5.12 1.31 -6.33
C LYS A 148 -4.82 1.95 -4.98
N ILE A 149 -4.69 1.09 -3.97
CA ILE A 149 -3.99 1.40 -2.73
C ILE A 149 -2.62 0.74 -2.80
N THR A 150 -1.57 1.51 -2.51
CA THR A 150 -0.22 0.98 -2.32
C THR A 150 0.23 1.21 -0.89
N THR A 151 0.65 0.16 -0.20
CA THR A 151 1.33 0.27 1.09
C THR A 151 2.79 -0.10 0.92
N SER A 152 3.70 0.76 1.36
CA SER A 152 5.14 0.51 1.22
C SER A 152 5.97 0.85 2.46
N VAL A 153 7.07 0.12 2.66
CA VAL A 153 7.97 0.27 3.82
C VAL A 153 9.43 0.10 3.37
N PRO A 154 10.38 0.94 3.83
CA PRO A 154 10.21 2.14 4.67
C PRO A 154 10.07 3.43 3.83
N TYR A 155 10.00 3.29 2.51
CA TYR A 155 10.01 4.41 1.58
C TYR A 155 8.71 4.43 0.79
N ARG A 156 8.26 5.63 0.45
CA ARG A 156 7.20 5.82 -0.54
C ARG A 156 7.59 5.22 -1.89
N PRO A 157 6.62 4.98 -2.79
CA PRO A 157 6.90 4.55 -4.16
C PRO A 157 7.86 5.50 -4.90
N SER A 158 8.72 4.95 -5.77
CA SER A 158 9.74 5.69 -6.54
C SER A 158 9.14 6.78 -7.43
N TYR A 159 7.97 6.51 -8.03
CA TYR A 159 7.23 7.46 -8.86
C TYR A 159 6.73 8.69 -8.10
N MET A 160 6.70 8.66 -6.76
CA MET A 160 6.45 9.85 -5.96
C MET A 160 7.77 10.65 -5.81
N LYS A 161 7.85 11.85 -6.38
CA LYS A 161 8.98 12.78 -6.37
C LYS A 161 9.20 13.43 -5.00
N LEU A 162 10.47 13.53 -4.58
CA LEU A 162 10.85 14.10 -3.28
C LEU A 162 10.44 15.57 -3.13
N GLU A 163 10.45 16.31 -4.23
CA GLU A 163 10.15 17.74 -4.25
C GLU A 163 8.64 18.04 -4.20
N HIS A 164 7.78 17.05 -4.41
CA HIS A 164 6.32 17.17 -4.37
C HIS A 164 5.77 16.70 -3.02
N ARG A 165 6.35 17.23 -1.93
CA ARG A 165 5.98 16.86 -0.56
C ARG A 165 5.85 18.06 0.35
N ALA A 166 5.03 17.93 1.37
CA ALA A 166 4.89 18.89 2.46
C ALA A 166 4.99 18.18 3.82
N ASP A 167 5.29 18.95 4.85
CA ASP A 167 5.12 18.53 6.24
C ASP A 167 3.64 18.46 6.61
N VAL A 168 3.28 17.45 7.40
CA VAL A 168 1.95 17.33 8.01
C VAL A 168 2.09 17.16 9.51
N LYS A 169 0.98 17.37 10.22
CA LYS A 169 0.87 17.01 11.63
C LYS A 169 -0.01 15.78 11.76
N VAL A 170 0.50 14.76 12.45
CA VAL A 170 -0.34 13.62 12.88
C VAL A 170 -1.00 14.01 14.20
N LEU A 171 -2.32 14.11 14.20
CA LEU A 171 -3.14 14.44 15.36
C LEU A 171 -3.59 13.14 16.09
N PRO A 172 -4.16 13.25 17.30
CA PRO A 172 -4.87 12.14 17.96
C PRO A 172 -5.77 11.33 17.02
N GLY A 173 -5.84 10.01 17.24
CA GLY A 173 -6.54 9.11 16.30
C GLY A 173 -5.84 8.92 14.95
N THR A 174 -4.61 9.40 14.79
CA THR A 174 -3.82 9.30 13.55
C THR A 174 -4.39 10.12 12.38
N ALA A 175 -5.24 11.11 12.67
CA ALA A 175 -5.74 12.03 11.65
C ALA A 175 -4.60 12.91 11.11
N ILE A 176 -4.58 13.12 9.80
CA ILE A 176 -3.55 13.92 9.13
C ILE A 176 -4.05 15.35 8.96
N SER A 177 -3.39 16.30 9.61
CA SER A 177 -3.60 17.72 9.36
C SER A 177 -2.58 18.23 8.35
N CYS A 178 -3.07 18.73 7.23
CA CYS A 178 -2.30 19.27 6.13
C CYS A 178 -2.55 20.77 5.98
N THR A 179 -1.53 21.52 5.59
CA THR A 179 -1.64 22.95 5.31
C THR A 179 -1.80 23.16 3.81
N LEU A 180 -2.78 23.96 3.43
CA LEU A 180 -2.99 24.48 2.09
C LEU A 180 -3.21 25.99 2.16
N THR A 181 -3.01 26.66 1.03
CA THR A 181 -3.22 28.10 0.93
C THR A 181 -4.38 28.36 -0.03
N ILE A 182 -5.46 28.96 0.48
CA ILE A 182 -6.65 29.31 -0.31
C ILE A 182 -6.67 30.81 -0.48
N ASP A 183 -6.61 31.29 -1.73
CA ASP A 183 -6.54 32.71 -2.08
C ASP A 183 -5.50 33.48 -1.25
N GLY A 184 -4.32 32.87 -1.06
CA GLY A 184 -3.20 33.43 -0.31
C GLY A 184 -3.28 33.25 1.22
N ILE A 185 -4.37 32.70 1.76
CA ILE A 185 -4.56 32.51 3.20
C ILE A 185 -4.30 31.04 3.58
N PRO A 186 -3.41 30.74 4.55
CA PRO A 186 -3.15 29.37 4.97
C PRO A 186 -4.26 28.80 5.86
N TYR A 187 -4.67 27.57 5.58
CA TYR A 187 -5.61 26.78 6.38
C TYR A 187 -5.01 25.42 6.69
N ALA A 188 -5.22 24.95 7.92
CA ALA A 188 -4.87 23.59 8.33
C ALA A 188 -6.13 22.73 8.32
N LEU A 189 -6.22 21.80 7.37
CA LEU A 189 -7.38 20.93 7.16
C LEU A 189 -7.04 19.48 7.50
N LEU A 190 -8.02 18.71 7.97
CA LEU A 190 -7.87 17.26 8.08
C LEU A 190 -8.03 16.61 6.71
N LEU A 191 -7.18 15.65 6.35
CA LEU A 191 -7.40 14.81 5.18
C LEU A 191 -8.47 13.75 5.51
N ASP A 192 -9.64 13.89 4.91
CA ASP A 192 -10.82 13.06 5.20
C ASP A 192 -11.32 12.41 3.91
N THR A 193 -10.95 11.15 3.69
CA THR A 193 -11.35 10.37 2.50
C THR A 193 -12.82 9.99 2.47
N TRP A 194 -13.54 10.15 3.59
CA TRP A 194 -14.98 9.97 3.63
C TRP A 194 -15.74 11.22 3.19
N SER A 195 -15.21 12.42 3.46
CA SER A 195 -15.87 13.67 3.09
C SER A 195 -15.89 13.85 1.56
N ASP A 196 -17.07 14.21 1.02
CA ASP A 196 -17.21 14.49 -0.41
C ASP A 196 -16.76 15.89 -0.79
N GLY A 197 -16.25 16.01 -2.01
CA GLY A 197 -15.80 17.29 -2.58
C GLY A 197 -14.37 17.65 -2.18
N MET A 198 -13.93 18.83 -2.63
CA MET A 198 -12.55 19.29 -2.42
C MET A 198 -12.33 19.73 -0.98
N ILE A 199 -13.10 20.71 -0.50
CA ILE A 199 -12.97 21.27 0.85
C ILE A 199 -14.35 21.48 1.45
N SER A 200 -14.50 21.07 2.71
CA SER A 200 -15.62 21.45 3.55
C SER A 200 -15.09 22.11 4.82
N MET A 201 -15.62 23.29 5.17
CA MET A 201 -15.11 24.12 6.24
C MET A 201 -16.11 24.28 7.38
N THR A 202 -15.58 24.39 8.59
CA THR A 202 -16.34 24.92 9.73
C THR A 202 -16.83 26.34 9.42
N THR A 203 -17.91 26.77 10.07
CA THR A 203 -18.42 28.16 9.96
C THR A 203 -17.33 29.21 10.23
N GLY A 204 -16.45 28.96 11.21
CA GLY A 204 -15.39 29.88 11.57
C GLY A 204 -14.33 30.08 10.49
N ASP A 205 -13.92 29.00 9.80
CA ASP A 205 -12.96 29.10 8.69
C ASP A 205 -13.64 29.59 7.41
N PHE A 206 -14.86 29.12 7.14
CA PHE A 206 -15.65 29.54 5.98
C PHE A 206 -15.91 31.05 5.97
N ALA A 207 -16.13 31.65 7.15
CA ALA A 207 -16.29 33.09 7.31
C ALA A 207 -15.04 33.90 6.91
N LYS A 208 -13.84 33.31 7.02
CA LYS A 208 -12.56 33.94 6.64
C LYS A 208 -12.30 33.90 5.14
N LEU A 209 -12.96 32.99 4.42
CA LEU A 209 -12.78 32.88 2.97
C LEU A 209 -13.24 34.15 2.25
N GLY A 210 -12.40 34.62 1.35
CA GLY A 210 -12.83 35.47 0.24
C GLY A 210 -13.59 34.65 -0.82
N GLY A 211 -13.96 35.32 -1.92
CA GLY A 211 -14.57 34.67 -3.08
C GLY A 211 -16.08 34.86 -3.19
N ASP A 212 -16.58 34.56 -4.39
CA ASP A 212 -17.98 34.74 -4.74
C ASP A 212 -18.82 33.60 -4.19
N LYS A 213 -20.04 33.92 -3.74
CA LYS A 213 -21.03 32.89 -3.41
C LYS A 213 -21.38 32.11 -4.68
N GLY A 214 -21.40 30.79 -4.59
CA GLY A 214 -21.82 29.94 -5.70
C GLY A 214 -21.09 28.61 -5.77
N GLY A 215 -21.52 27.81 -6.74
CA GLY A 215 -21.12 26.41 -6.88
C GLY A 215 -22.06 25.47 -6.14
N GLU A 216 -22.23 24.27 -6.68
CA GLU A 216 -22.97 23.19 -6.04
C GLU A 216 -22.00 22.35 -5.22
N ALA A 217 -22.37 22.08 -3.97
CA ALA A 217 -21.61 21.19 -3.11
C ALA A 217 -22.56 20.44 -2.18
N VAL A 218 -22.05 19.33 -1.66
CA VAL A 218 -22.69 18.54 -0.62
C VAL A 218 -21.84 18.59 0.64
N ILE A 219 -22.47 18.31 1.78
CA ILE A 219 -21.82 18.13 3.07
C ILE A 219 -22.18 16.77 3.63
N VAL A 220 -21.30 16.24 4.49
CA VAL A 220 -21.48 14.93 5.09
C VAL A 220 -21.35 15.05 6.61
N ASN A 221 -22.29 14.45 7.34
CA ASN A 221 -22.36 14.48 8.80
C ASN A 221 -22.34 13.05 9.34
N GLY A 222 -21.31 12.70 10.12
CA GLY A 222 -21.07 11.32 10.54
C GLY A 222 -20.92 10.39 9.33
N TYR A 223 -21.46 9.17 9.43
CA TYR A 223 -21.48 8.20 8.32
C TYR A 223 -22.82 8.17 7.59
N LYS A 224 -23.37 9.35 7.26
CA LYS A 224 -24.64 9.52 6.55
C LYS A 224 -24.45 9.84 5.06
N ILE A 225 -25.55 9.76 4.31
CA ILE A 225 -25.62 10.19 2.92
C ILE A 225 -25.28 11.69 2.84
N ALA A 226 -24.60 12.08 1.76
CA ALA A 226 -24.27 13.47 1.53
C ALA A 226 -25.52 14.31 1.23
N GLU A 227 -25.60 15.51 1.81
CA GLU A 227 -26.74 16.41 1.67
C GLU A 227 -26.31 17.70 0.97
N PRO A 228 -27.12 18.24 0.04
CA PRO A 228 -26.83 19.53 -0.59
C PRO A 228 -26.70 20.64 0.46
N THR A 229 -25.76 21.57 0.24
CA THR A 229 -25.62 22.77 1.07
C THR A 229 -25.80 24.04 0.25
N ALA A 230 -26.40 25.06 0.88
CA ALA A 230 -26.47 26.41 0.31
C ALA A 230 -25.25 27.28 0.67
N GLY A 231 -24.45 26.84 1.65
CA GLY A 231 -23.25 27.55 2.09
C GLY A 231 -22.08 27.21 1.17
N THR A 232 -21.96 27.88 0.03
CA THR A 232 -20.86 27.65 -0.91
C THR A 232 -20.16 28.93 -1.33
N LYS A 233 -18.85 28.83 -1.51
CA LYS A 233 -17.98 29.86 -2.08
C LYS A 233 -17.08 29.24 -3.13
N ILE A 234 -16.75 30.02 -4.16
CA ILE A 234 -15.73 29.66 -5.14
C ILE A 234 -14.44 30.40 -4.79
N ALA A 235 -13.42 29.65 -4.38
CA ALA A 235 -12.08 30.20 -4.20
C ALA A 235 -11.36 30.30 -5.54
N GLY A 236 -10.65 31.39 -5.78
CA GLY A 236 -9.91 31.60 -7.02
C GLY A 236 -8.78 30.59 -7.18
N THR A 237 -8.04 30.36 -6.11
CA THR A 237 -6.85 29.51 -6.05
C THR A 237 -6.77 28.71 -4.76
N CYS A 238 -6.28 27.48 -4.86
CA CYS A 238 -5.92 26.62 -3.75
C CYS A 238 -4.58 25.95 -4.05
N ASP A 239 -3.54 26.35 -3.32
CA ASP A 239 -2.21 25.78 -3.42
C ASP A 239 -2.08 24.66 -2.38
N PHE A 240 -1.88 23.42 -2.85
CA PHE A 240 -1.64 22.25 -2.03
C PHE A 240 -0.33 21.58 -2.46
N VAL A 241 0.60 21.45 -1.51
CA VAL A 241 1.98 20.99 -1.77
C VAL A 241 2.66 21.86 -2.85
N LYS A 242 2.80 21.38 -4.09
CA LYS A 242 3.40 22.10 -5.22
C LYS A 242 2.43 22.29 -6.38
N SER A 243 1.14 22.08 -6.12
CA SER A 243 0.11 22.13 -7.13
C SER A 243 -0.86 23.26 -6.83
N ARG A 244 -1.18 24.02 -7.87
CA ARG A 244 -2.20 25.06 -7.82
C ARG A 244 -3.48 24.55 -8.46
N LEU A 245 -4.54 24.49 -7.68
CA LEU A 245 -5.90 24.22 -8.15
C LEU A 245 -6.61 25.56 -8.31
N ASN A 246 -7.36 25.74 -9.40
CA ASN A 246 -8.07 26.97 -9.68
C ASN A 246 -9.58 26.75 -9.57
N ARG A 247 -10.31 27.78 -9.12
CA ARG A 247 -11.78 27.81 -9.08
C ARG A 247 -12.39 26.64 -8.32
N ILE A 248 -11.93 26.37 -7.11
CA ILE A 248 -12.46 25.28 -6.29
C ILE A 248 -13.73 25.72 -5.55
N VAL A 249 -14.75 24.84 -5.54
CA VAL A 249 -15.95 25.04 -4.72
C VAL A 249 -15.64 24.57 -3.30
N ILE A 250 -15.94 25.43 -2.32
CA ILE A 250 -15.77 25.16 -0.90
C ILE A 250 -17.15 25.20 -0.25
N SER A 251 -17.49 24.16 0.52
CA SER A 251 -18.72 24.11 1.30
C SER A 251 -18.52 24.57 2.74
N GLU A 252 -19.55 25.18 3.32
CA GLU A 252 -19.70 25.37 4.75
C GLU A 252 -20.44 24.17 5.35
N ASN A 253 -19.88 23.61 6.42
CA ASN A 253 -20.52 22.61 7.26
C ASN A 253 -20.34 22.96 8.74
N ALA A 254 -21.44 23.37 9.39
CA ALA A 254 -21.46 23.77 10.79
C ALA A 254 -21.27 22.60 11.77
N ALA A 255 -21.48 21.35 11.34
CA ALA A 255 -21.32 20.16 12.18
C ALA A 255 -19.87 19.64 12.21
N LEU A 256 -18.97 20.22 11.41
CA LEU A 256 -17.57 19.86 11.46
C LEU A 256 -16.91 20.37 12.74
N SER A 257 -16.21 19.48 13.43
CA SER A 257 -15.29 19.87 14.51
C SER A 257 -14.02 20.55 13.98
N ARG A 258 -13.61 20.20 12.75
CA ARG A 258 -12.48 20.76 12.02
C ARG A 258 -12.77 20.76 10.53
N SER A 259 -12.27 21.78 9.85
CA SER A 259 -12.35 21.89 8.40
C SER A 259 -11.53 20.76 7.74
N VAL A 260 -12.00 20.25 6.60
CA VAL A 260 -11.48 19.03 5.95
C VAL A 260 -11.13 19.25 4.47
N LEU A 261 -10.08 18.57 4.03
CA LEU A 261 -9.74 18.29 2.63
C LEU A 261 -10.35 16.92 2.29
N GLY A 262 -11.39 16.93 1.48
CA GLY A 262 -12.20 15.76 1.15
C GLY A 262 -11.60 14.89 0.04
N ASN A 263 -12.37 13.89 -0.41
CA ASN A 263 -11.97 12.97 -1.48
C ASN A 263 -11.78 13.65 -2.86
N GLY A 264 -12.25 14.89 -3.05
CA GLY A 264 -12.12 15.62 -4.31
C GLY A 264 -10.67 15.82 -4.73
N ILE A 265 -9.74 15.96 -3.79
CA ILE A 265 -8.31 16.09 -4.09
C ILE A 265 -7.74 14.85 -4.81
N LEU A 266 -8.31 13.67 -4.53
CA LEU A 266 -7.86 12.43 -5.14
C LEU A 266 -8.18 12.39 -6.64
N LYS A 267 -9.12 13.21 -7.13
CA LYS A 267 -9.45 13.33 -8.55
C LYS A 267 -8.43 14.17 -9.33
N GLU A 268 -7.58 14.91 -8.62
CA GLU A 268 -6.58 15.80 -9.21
C GLU A 268 -5.18 15.16 -9.24
N GLY A 269 -4.94 14.10 -8.47
CA GLY A 269 -3.64 13.45 -8.42
C GLY A 269 -3.53 12.31 -7.42
N ILE A 270 -2.31 11.80 -7.27
CA ILE A 270 -1.97 10.73 -6.34
C ILE A 270 -1.53 11.33 -5.00
N ILE A 271 -2.10 10.82 -3.91
CA ILE A 271 -1.67 11.16 -2.54
C ILE A 271 -0.83 10.01 -1.96
N SER A 272 0.30 10.33 -1.34
CA SER A 272 1.08 9.39 -0.53
C SER A 272 1.34 9.98 0.86
N ILE A 273 1.11 9.21 1.92
CA ILE A 273 1.21 9.62 3.32
C ILE A 273 2.26 8.75 3.98
N ASP A 274 3.39 9.36 4.34
CA ASP A 274 4.45 8.73 5.12
C ASP A 274 4.24 9.09 6.59
N TYR A 275 3.43 8.27 7.29
CA TYR A 275 3.10 8.48 8.70
C TYR A 275 4.36 8.58 9.58
N PRO A 276 5.35 7.66 9.48
CA PRO A 276 6.56 7.74 10.30
C PRO A 276 7.37 9.02 10.08
N LYS A 277 7.42 9.56 8.86
CA LYS A 277 8.15 10.80 8.56
C LYS A 277 7.29 12.05 8.63
N GLN A 278 5.99 11.92 8.92
CA GLN A 278 5.01 13.01 8.91
C GLN A 278 5.09 13.85 7.62
N LYS A 279 5.15 13.16 6.47
CA LYS A 279 5.14 13.79 5.14
C LYS A 279 3.90 13.38 4.38
N ILE A 280 3.34 14.33 3.64
CA ILE A 280 2.38 14.06 2.57
C ILE A 280 3.00 14.41 1.23
N TYR A 281 2.71 13.60 0.22
CA TYR A 281 3.07 13.83 -1.17
C TYR A 281 1.79 13.97 -1.97
N PHE A 282 1.77 14.93 -2.88
CA PHE A 282 0.68 15.11 -3.83
C PHE A 282 1.29 15.36 -5.20
N GLN A 283 0.89 14.55 -6.17
CA GLN A 283 1.33 14.65 -7.55
C GLN A 283 0.17 14.59 -8.53
N PRO A 284 -0.05 15.66 -9.31
CA PRO A 284 -0.97 15.66 -10.43
C PRO A 284 -0.73 14.50 -11.40
N PHE A 285 -1.81 13.92 -11.93
CA PHE A 285 -1.73 12.71 -12.78
C PHE A 285 -0.89 12.88 -14.05
N ASP A 286 -0.79 14.10 -14.59
CA ASP A 286 0.02 14.44 -15.76
C ASP A 286 1.53 14.40 -15.46
N LEU A 287 1.94 14.52 -14.20
CA LEU A 287 3.33 14.45 -13.77
C LEU A 287 3.78 13.04 -13.34
N VAL A 288 2.87 12.06 -13.34
CA VAL A 288 3.15 10.68 -12.93
C VAL A 288 3.19 9.75 -14.14
N GLU A 289 4.40 9.40 -14.57
CA GLU A 289 4.61 8.24 -15.43
C GLU A 289 4.74 7.00 -14.56
N ILE A 290 3.62 6.36 -14.26
CA ILE A 290 3.66 5.01 -13.69
C ILE A 290 3.89 4.05 -14.85
N LYS A 291 5.14 3.63 -15.05
CA LYS A 291 5.41 2.51 -15.95
C LYS A 291 4.71 1.29 -15.35
N ASP A 292 3.89 0.60 -16.12
CA ASP A 292 3.19 -0.60 -15.65
C ASP A 292 4.14 -1.69 -15.14
N GLU A 293 5.45 -1.58 -15.39
CA GLU A 293 6.50 -2.41 -14.80
C GLU A 293 6.82 -2.11 -13.31
N GLU A 294 6.60 -0.90 -12.80
CA GLU A 294 6.86 -0.54 -11.38
C GLU A 294 5.68 -0.84 -10.45
N VAL A 295 4.48 -1.09 -11.00
CA VAL A 295 3.25 -1.36 -10.24
C VAL A 295 2.57 -2.66 -10.69
N LYS A 296 3.27 -3.48 -11.47
CA LYS A 296 2.97 -4.90 -11.58
C LYS A 296 3.39 -5.55 -10.26
N ASP A 297 2.42 -6.19 -9.65
CA ASP A 297 2.62 -7.29 -8.72
C ASP A 297 3.93 -8.03 -9.04
N ILE A 298 4.74 -8.33 -8.02
CA ILE A 298 5.85 -9.30 -8.17
C ILE A 298 5.29 -10.73 -8.43
N ALA A 299 3.98 -10.86 -8.66
CA ALA A 299 3.34 -12.03 -9.23
C ALA A 299 2.81 -11.68 -10.63
N SER A 300 3.22 -12.43 -11.68
CA SER A 300 2.29 -12.97 -12.71
C SER A 300 2.81 -13.11 -14.16
N THR A 301 4.08 -12.92 -14.48
CA THR A 301 4.61 -13.47 -15.75
C THR A 301 5.99 -14.08 -15.59
N VAL A 302 6.02 -15.42 -15.54
CA VAL A 302 7.25 -16.18 -15.74
C VAL A 302 7.58 -16.13 -17.23
N GLU A 303 8.68 -15.47 -17.55
CA GLU A 303 9.19 -15.42 -18.91
C GLU A 303 10.13 -16.62 -19.17
N PRO A 304 9.87 -17.43 -20.22
CA PRO A 304 10.79 -18.48 -20.62
C PRO A 304 12.15 -17.90 -20.99
N GLY A 305 13.23 -18.47 -20.45
CA GLY A 305 14.58 -17.98 -20.70
C GLY A 305 15.11 -17.00 -19.65
N LYS A 306 14.30 -16.62 -18.66
CA LYS A 306 14.68 -15.67 -17.61
C LYS A 306 14.75 -16.31 -16.23
N LEU A 307 15.54 -15.70 -15.35
CA LEU A 307 15.51 -15.97 -13.91
C LEU A 307 14.47 -15.06 -13.26
N ASN A 308 13.27 -15.62 -13.03
CA ASN A 308 12.09 -14.84 -12.68
C ASN A 308 11.98 -14.64 -11.15
N PRO A 309 11.91 -13.41 -10.63
CA PRO A 309 11.61 -13.19 -9.22
C PRO A 309 10.16 -13.61 -8.93
N ILE A 310 9.95 -14.28 -7.79
CA ILE A 310 8.62 -14.72 -7.36
C ILE A 310 8.37 -14.37 -5.89
N THR A 311 7.10 -14.25 -5.52
CA THR A 311 6.62 -14.13 -4.14
C THR A 311 6.17 -15.48 -3.58
N ARG A 312 5.87 -15.52 -2.28
CA ARG A 312 5.17 -16.65 -1.65
C ARG A 312 3.83 -16.96 -2.32
N ASP A 313 3.06 -15.95 -2.74
CA ASP A 313 1.76 -16.19 -3.41
C ASP A 313 1.92 -16.91 -4.74
N TYR A 314 2.87 -16.46 -5.57
CA TYR A 314 3.19 -17.18 -6.81
C TYR A 314 3.61 -18.63 -6.51
N PHE A 315 4.45 -18.85 -5.49
CA PHE A 315 4.88 -20.17 -5.08
C PHE A 315 3.67 -21.05 -4.67
N LEU A 316 2.77 -20.54 -3.83
CA LEU A 316 1.60 -21.27 -3.37
C LEU A 316 0.65 -21.60 -4.51
N GLU A 317 0.42 -20.65 -5.42
CA GLU A 317 -0.49 -20.83 -6.55
C GLU A 317 0.07 -21.79 -7.61
N HIS A 318 1.35 -21.67 -7.96
CA HIS A 318 1.92 -22.28 -9.17
C HIS A 318 2.96 -23.37 -8.90
N VAL A 319 3.56 -23.42 -7.71
CA VAL A 319 4.60 -24.41 -7.36
C VAL A 319 4.06 -25.46 -6.40
N TYR A 320 3.70 -25.07 -5.18
CA TYR A 320 3.20 -25.98 -4.15
C TYR A 320 2.50 -25.21 -3.03
N ASP A 321 1.26 -25.59 -2.72
CA ASP A 321 0.47 -24.99 -1.64
C ASP A 321 0.56 -25.81 -0.36
N TYR A 322 1.54 -25.47 0.46
CA TYR A 322 1.77 -26.13 1.75
C TYR A 322 0.71 -25.82 2.82
N ARG A 323 -0.31 -25.03 2.51
CA ARG A 323 -1.46 -24.77 3.41
C ARG A 323 -2.53 -25.85 3.27
N VAL A 324 -2.52 -26.59 2.15
CA VAL A 324 -3.51 -27.63 1.84
C VAL A 324 -3.05 -29.00 2.35
N SER A 325 -1.76 -29.30 2.24
CA SER A 325 -1.14 -30.55 2.68
C SER A 325 0.30 -30.31 3.12
N ASP A 326 0.82 -31.16 4.01
CA ASP A 326 2.25 -31.21 4.33
C ASP A 326 3.06 -32.03 3.31
N GLU A 327 2.39 -32.86 2.49
CA GLU A 327 3.04 -33.59 1.41
C GLU A 327 3.31 -32.66 0.23
N PHE A 328 4.58 -32.61 -0.21
CA PHE A 328 4.98 -31.81 -1.36
C PHE A 328 4.35 -32.35 -2.65
N VAL A 329 3.35 -31.62 -3.17
CA VAL A 329 2.72 -31.89 -4.46
C VAL A 329 3.00 -30.72 -5.41
N PHE A 330 3.85 -30.96 -6.40
CA PHE A 330 4.18 -29.96 -7.39
C PHE A 330 2.99 -29.70 -8.33
N LYS A 331 2.65 -28.42 -8.54
CA LYS A 331 1.51 -27.98 -9.35
C LYS A 331 1.87 -27.72 -10.82
N GLY A 332 3.15 -27.56 -11.15
CA GLY A 332 3.59 -27.16 -12.49
C GLY A 332 3.67 -28.31 -13.50
N ASP A 333 3.61 -27.95 -14.78
CA ASP A 333 3.72 -28.84 -15.93
C ASP A 333 5.15 -28.96 -16.48
N LYS A 334 6.08 -28.16 -15.95
CA LYS A 334 7.50 -28.15 -16.30
C LYS A 334 8.38 -28.22 -15.07
N PRO A 335 9.59 -28.81 -15.16
CA PRO A 335 10.55 -28.76 -14.07
C PRO A 335 10.91 -27.32 -13.69
N VAL A 336 11.13 -27.09 -12.40
CA VAL A 336 11.43 -25.77 -11.85
C VAL A 336 12.77 -25.79 -11.10
N VAL A 337 13.57 -24.73 -11.26
CA VAL A 337 14.71 -24.41 -10.40
C VAL A 337 14.36 -23.15 -9.62
N ILE A 338 14.48 -23.18 -8.29
CA ILE A 338 14.21 -22.02 -7.41
C ILE A 338 15.47 -21.68 -6.64
N ASP A 339 15.97 -20.46 -6.80
CA ASP A 339 17.10 -19.91 -6.03
C ASP A 339 16.60 -19.03 -4.87
N PHE A 340 16.89 -19.43 -3.64
CA PHE A 340 16.73 -18.58 -2.47
C PHE A 340 17.99 -17.75 -2.27
N TRP A 341 17.85 -16.43 -2.38
CA TRP A 341 18.97 -15.49 -2.42
C TRP A 341 18.74 -14.23 -1.57
N ALA A 342 19.80 -13.47 -1.32
CA ALA A 342 19.72 -12.14 -0.70
C ALA A 342 20.77 -11.19 -1.30
N THR A 343 20.54 -9.88 -1.21
CA THR A 343 21.44 -8.87 -1.81
C THR A 343 22.78 -8.76 -1.08
N TRP A 344 22.80 -9.05 0.22
CA TRP A 344 24.02 -9.09 1.04
C TRP A 344 24.82 -10.38 0.87
N CYS A 345 24.28 -11.39 0.19
CA CYS A 345 24.91 -12.68 -0.02
C CYS A 345 25.85 -12.63 -1.23
N GLY A 346 27.15 -12.42 -0.97
CA GLY A 346 28.19 -12.39 -2.01
C GLY A 346 28.20 -13.60 -2.95
N PRO A 347 28.11 -14.86 -2.46
CA PRO A 347 27.98 -16.03 -3.33
C PRO A 347 26.73 -16.03 -4.21
N CYS A 348 25.59 -15.56 -3.69
CA CYS A 348 24.35 -15.45 -4.45
C CYS A 348 24.53 -14.48 -5.64
N MET A 349 25.14 -13.33 -5.40
CA MET A 349 25.38 -12.33 -6.45
C MET A 349 26.30 -12.85 -7.56
N ARG A 350 27.23 -13.76 -7.25
CA ARG A 350 28.06 -14.44 -8.26
C ARG A 350 27.30 -15.53 -9.01
N LEU A 351 26.33 -16.16 -8.37
CA LEU A 351 25.56 -17.27 -8.95
C LEU A 351 24.47 -16.78 -9.91
N ILE A 352 23.83 -15.64 -9.62
CA ILE A 352 22.72 -15.09 -10.42
C ILE A 352 23.04 -15.04 -11.92
N PRO A 353 24.19 -14.51 -12.39
CA PRO A 353 24.52 -14.48 -13.81
C PRO A 353 24.64 -15.87 -14.45
N GLU A 354 25.07 -16.89 -13.69
CA GLU A 354 25.15 -18.27 -14.19
C GLU A 354 23.75 -18.90 -14.29
N LEU A 355 22.87 -18.63 -13.32
CA LEU A 355 21.47 -19.05 -13.39
C LEU A 355 20.72 -18.36 -14.52
N GLU A 356 21.03 -17.10 -14.83
CA GLU A 356 20.48 -16.39 -16.00
C GLU A 356 20.92 -17.03 -17.32
N LYS A 357 22.20 -17.43 -17.44
CA LYS A 357 22.68 -18.19 -18.61
C LYS A 357 22.00 -19.55 -18.73
N MET A 358 21.82 -20.27 -17.61
CA MET A 358 21.11 -21.55 -17.59
C MET A 358 19.63 -21.37 -17.98
N ALA A 359 18.97 -20.33 -17.47
CA ALA A 359 17.59 -20.03 -17.81
C ALA A 359 17.42 -19.87 -19.32
N GLU A 360 18.28 -19.09 -19.98
CA GLU A 360 18.23 -18.93 -21.44
C GLU A 360 18.60 -20.22 -22.17
N LYS A 361 19.60 -20.98 -21.69
CA LYS A 361 20.00 -22.27 -22.28
C LYS A 361 18.86 -23.29 -22.27
N TYR A 362 18.11 -23.36 -21.17
CA TYR A 362 17.01 -24.31 -20.96
C TYR A 362 15.63 -23.69 -21.23
N LYS A 363 15.61 -22.59 -22.00
CA LYS A 363 14.39 -21.88 -22.36
C LYS A 363 13.31 -22.81 -22.90
N GLY A 364 12.13 -22.72 -22.31
CA GLY A 364 10.96 -23.53 -22.66
C GLY A 364 10.96 -24.94 -22.08
N GLN A 365 12.11 -25.46 -21.62
CA GLN A 365 12.24 -26.79 -21.01
C GLN A 365 12.14 -26.73 -19.48
N ILE A 366 12.75 -25.72 -18.86
CA ILE A 366 12.80 -25.55 -17.40
C ILE A 366 12.43 -24.12 -17.05
N VAL A 367 11.72 -23.95 -15.94
CA VAL A 367 11.37 -22.65 -15.37
C VAL A 367 12.37 -22.29 -14.27
N PHE A 368 13.00 -21.12 -14.39
CA PHE A 368 13.94 -20.60 -13.39
C PHE A 368 13.30 -19.48 -12.59
N LEU A 369 13.26 -19.66 -11.28
CA LEU A 369 12.65 -18.75 -10.32
C LEU A 369 13.68 -18.33 -9.27
N LYS A 370 13.49 -17.16 -8.66
CA LYS A 370 14.27 -16.72 -7.51
C LYS A 370 13.39 -16.12 -6.42
N VAL A 371 13.66 -16.49 -5.19
CA VAL A 371 12.98 -16.04 -3.97
C VAL A 371 13.95 -15.19 -3.16
N ASN A 372 13.55 -13.96 -2.84
CA ASN A 372 14.36 -13.13 -1.95
C ASN A 372 14.11 -13.52 -0.49
N ALA A 373 15.14 -14.05 0.17
CA ALA A 373 15.05 -14.57 1.53
C ALA A 373 14.78 -13.49 2.60
N ASP A 374 15.16 -12.23 2.35
CA ASP A 374 14.85 -11.12 3.27
C ASP A 374 13.36 -10.78 3.24
N LYS A 375 12.72 -10.93 2.07
CA LYS A 375 11.29 -10.66 1.85
C LYS A 375 10.41 -11.83 2.25
N GLU A 376 10.77 -13.05 1.86
CA GLU A 376 9.93 -14.25 1.97
C GLU A 376 10.36 -15.15 3.15
N LYS A 377 10.49 -14.56 4.35
CA LYS A 377 11.00 -15.25 5.54
C LYS A 377 10.19 -16.48 5.95
N GLU A 378 8.87 -16.41 5.80
CA GLU A 378 7.99 -17.55 6.09
C GLU A 378 8.26 -18.71 5.12
N LEU A 379 8.44 -18.42 3.84
CA LEU A 379 8.77 -19.42 2.84
C LEU A 379 10.14 -20.05 3.14
N CYS A 380 11.13 -19.23 3.51
CA CYS A 380 12.43 -19.74 3.97
C CYS A 380 12.30 -20.67 5.18
N SER A 381 11.50 -20.29 6.18
CA SER A 381 11.27 -21.11 7.38
C SER A 381 10.58 -22.44 7.04
N ARG A 382 9.53 -22.41 6.21
CA ARG A 382 8.76 -23.59 5.81
C ARG A 382 9.61 -24.60 5.04
N PHE A 383 10.54 -24.12 4.21
CA PHE A 383 11.45 -24.94 3.41
C PHE A 383 12.82 -25.14 4.06
N ASN A 384 12.97 -24.77 5.33
CA ASN A 384 14.20 -24.95 6.12
C ASN A 384 15.46 -24.34 5.45
N VAL A 385 15.29 -23.18 4.80
CA VAL A 385 16.36 -22.43 4.16
C VAL A 385 17.17 -21.69 5.23
N ASN A 386 18.25 -22.34 5.68
CA ASN A 386 19.12 -21.83 6.76
C ASN A 386 20.44 -21.24 6.24
N ALA A 387 20.72 -21.36 4.94
CA ALA A 387 21.91 -20.83 4.31
C ALA A 387 21.57 -20.30 2.90
N LEU A 388 22.37 -19.36 2.40
CA LEU A 388 22.20 -18.79 1.06
C LEU A 388 23.49 -18.92 0.23
N PRO A 389 23.38 -19.17 -1.08
CA PRO A 389 22.14 -19.53 -1.77
C PRO A 389 21.74 -20.98 -1.45
N THR A 390 20.43 -21.24 -1.44
CA THR A 390 19.86 -22.60 -1.42
C THR A 390 18.97 -22.75 -2.63
N LEU A 391 19.17 -23.82 -3.38
CA LEU A 391 18.46 -24.10 -4.61
C LEU A 391 17.57 -25.33 -4.45
N PHE A 392 16.37 -25.25 -5.02
CA PHE A 392 15.44 -26.36 -5.16
C PHE A 392 15.30 -26.73 -6.64
N PHE A 393 15.53 -28.00 -6.95
CA PHE A 393 15.34 -28.60 -8.27
C PHE A 393 14.12 -29.50 -8.20
N ILE A 394 13.03 -29.11 -8.87
CA ILE A 394 11.72 -29.74 -8.73
C ILE A 394 11.35 -30.40 -10.07
N PRO A 395 11.45 -31.74 -10.20
CA PRO A 395 11.00 -32.45 -11.39
C PRO A 395 9.46 -32.53 -11.43
N VAL A 396 8.90 -32.67 -12.64
CA VAL A 396 7.45 -32.89 -12.80
C VAL A 396 7.07 -34.22 -12.18
N GLY A 397 6.17 -34.21 -11.19
CA GLY A 397 5.69 -35.41 -10.51
C GLY A 397 6.71 -36.09 -9.58
N GLY A 398 7.86 -35.48 -9.30
CA GLY A 398 8.88 -36.01 -8.39
C GLY A 398 9.14 -35.11 -7.18
N LYS A 399 10.01 -35.56 -6.28
CA LYS A 399 10.38 -34.82 -5.07
C LYS A 399 11.49 -33.80 -5.35
N PRO A 400 11.48 -32.64 -4.66
CA PRO A 400 12.55 -31.65 -4.81
C PRO A 400 13.92 -32.21 -4.39
N VAL A 401 14.95 -31.85 -5.13
CA VAL A 401 16.35 -31.98 -4.71
C VAL A 401 16.85 -30.62 -4.24
N VAL A 402 17.46 -30.60 -3.06
CA VAL A 402 17.91 -29.36 -2.41
C VAL A 402 19.42 -29.32 -2.43
N GLU A 403 19.97 -28.18 -2.85
CA GLU A 403 21.40 -27.94 -2.86
C GLU A 403 21.74 -26.62 -2.19
N MET A 404 22.84 -26.59 -1.44
CA MET A 404 23.32 -25.41 -0.74
C MET A 404 24.67 -24.97 -1.30
N GLY A 405 24.88 -23.66 -1.38
CA GLY A 405 26.12 -23.06 -1.87
C GLY A 405 26.01 -22.55 -3.31
N ALA A 406 27.11 -22.13 -3.90
CA ALA A 406 27.16 -21.60 -5.27
C ALA A 406 28.07 -22.49 -6.13
N THR A 407 27.52 -23.58 -6.66
CA THR A 407 28.23 -24.57 -7.48
C THR A 407 27.52 -24.80 -8.83
N PRO A 408 27.66 -23.89 -9.80
CA PRO A 408 26.95 -23.95 -11.09
C PRO A 408 27.13 -25.27 -11.84
N GLU A 409 28.33 -25.86 -11.81
CA GLU A 409 28.64 -27.11 -12.52
C GLU A 409 27.81 -28.27 -11.98
N LYS A 410 27.53 -28.27 -10.68
CA LYS A 410 26.66 -29.26 -10.03
C LYS A 410 25.20 -29.08 -10.46
N TYR A 411 24.74 -27.85 -10.62
CA TYR A 411 23.36 -27.54 -11.01
C TYR A 411 23.07 -28.01 -12.43
N GLU A 412 24.02 -27.80 -13.33
CA GLU A 412 23.97 -28.29 -14.71
C GLU A 412 23.79 -29.82 -14.75
N LYS A 413 24.54 -30.54 -13.90
CA LYS A 413 24.45 -32.00 -13.78
C LYS A 413 23.08 -32.45 -13.25
N ILE A 414 22.57 -31.81 -12.20
CA ILE A 414 21.25 -32.13 -11.62
C ILE A 414 20.14 -31.90 -12.66
N ILE A 415 20.21 -30.78 -13.38
CA ILE A 415 19.27 -30.46 -14.46
C ILE A 415 19.22 -31.60 -15.49
N GLN A 416 20.38 -32.03 -15.99
CA GLN A 416 20.45 -33.05 -17.03
C GLN A 416 20.06 -34.45 -16.53
N GLU A 417 20.45 -34.81 -15.32
CA GLU A 417 20.25 -36.16 -14.79
C GLU A 417 18.88 -36.37 -14.12
N GLN A 418 18.25 -35.30 -13.63
CA GLN A 418 17.06 -35.41 -12.77
C GLN A 418 15.86 -34.59 -13.24
N LEU A 419 16.07 -33.44 -13.90
CA LEU A 419 14.94 -32.62 -14.37
C LEU A 419 14.53 -32.94 -15.81
N LEU A 420 15.49 -33.24 -16.69
CA LEU A 420 15.24 -33.48 -18.12
C LEU A 420 15.24 -34.96 -18.51
N LYS A 421 15.47 -35.86 -17.57
CA LYS A 421 15.49 -37.29 -17.83
C LYS A 421 14.05 -37.78 -17.96
N LYS A 422 13.67 -38.20 -19.18
CA LYS A 422 12.36 -38.77 -19.50
C LYS A 422 12.17 -40.15 -18.90
#